data_AF-A0A2H1FFE2-F1
#
_entry.id   AF-A0A2H1FFE2-F1
#
_cell.length_a   1.000
_cell.length_b   1.000
_cell.length_c   1.000
_cell.angle_alpha   90.00
_cell.angle_beta   90.00
_cell.angle_gamma   90.00
#
_symmetry.space_group_name_H-M   'P 1'
#
loop_
_entity.id
_entity.type
_entity.pdbx_description
1 polymer ?
#
loop_
_entity_poly.entity_id
_entity_poly.type
_entity_poly.pdbx_seq_one_letter_code
_entity_poly.pdbx_strand_id
1 'polypeptide(L)'
;MLESARQGATKSRIMHDAYLSSEKTSVYLKLLQENKLLRCELGNRVYHTTEKGFQLLDESNELNEFLYKVDPIFSDLDSLGEFSDQFNEPRE
;
A
#
# COMPACT_ATOMS: atom_id res chain seq x y z
N MET A 1 -3.64 -6.49 -3.71
CA MET A 1 -3.94 -7.91 -3.41
C MET A 1 -5.14 -8.09 -2.49
N LEU A 2 -5.10 -7.56 -1.26
CA LEU A 2 -6.24 -7.65 -0.34
C LEU A 2 -7.47 -6.93 -0.91
N GLU A 3 -7.29 -5.79 -1.56
CA GLU A 3 -8.37 -5.07 -2.24
C GLU A 3 -9.04 -5.92 -3.35
N SER A 4 -8.22 -6.56 -4.20
CA SER A 4 -8.72 -7.46 -5.25
C SER A 4 -9.52 -8.65 -4.71
N ALA A 5 -9.21 -9.11 -3.51
CA ALA A 5 -9.82 -10.30 -2.90
C ALA A 5 -11.05 -9.98 -2.02
N ARG A 6 -11.51 -8.72 -1.93
CA ARG A 6 -12.66 -8.33 -1.09
C ARG A 6 -13.93 -9.15 -1.39
N GLN A 7 -14.22 -9.34 -2.67
CA GLN A 7 -15.41 -10.10 -3.14
C GLN A 7 -15.07 -11.54 -3.57
N GLY A 8 -13.85 -12.00 -3.29
CA GLY A 8 -13.32 -13.22 -3.87
C GLY A 8 -12.62 -12.96 -5.19
N ALA A 9 -11.38 -13.43 -5.30
CA ALA A 9 -10.63 -13.37 -6.55
C ALA A 9 -9.76 -14.60 -6.76
N THR A 10 -9.59 -14.98 -8.02
CA THR A 10 -8.61 -16.01 -8.38
C THR A 10 -7.19 -15.45 -8.31
N LYS A 11 -6.20 -16.34 -8.20
CA LYS A 11 -4.78 -15.95 -8.27
C LYS A 11 -4.47 -15.11 -9.52
N SER A 12 -5.06 -15.43 -10.67
CA SER A 12 -4.81 -14.71 -11.93
C SER A 12 -5.31 -13.26 -11.87
N ARG A 13 -6.51 -13.03 -11.32
CA ARG A 13 -7.04 -11.68 -11.14
C ARG A 13 -6.17 -10.87 -10.18
N ILE A 14 -5.81 -11.46 -9.03
CA ILE A 14 -4.94 -10.79 -8.04
C ILE A 14 -3.57 -10.45 -8.63
N MET A 15 -2.99 -11.36 -9.43
CA MET A 15 -1.71 -11.15 -10.10
C MET A 15 -1.77 -9.93 -11.03
N HIS A 16 -2.81 -9.87 -11.86
CA HIS A 16 -3.01 -8.79 -12.82
C HIS A 16 -3.24 -7.44 -12.11
N ASP A 17 -4.15 -7.40 -11.13
CA ASP A 17 -4.46 -6.19 -10.36
C ASP A 17 -3.26 -5.68 -9.54
N ALA A 18 -2.37 -6.57 -9.12
CA ALA A 18 -1.16 -6.22 -8.36
C ALA A 18 0.09 -6.01 -9.23
N TYR A 19 -0.01 -6.19 -10.55
CA TYR A 19 1.11 -6.09 -11.49
C TYR A 19 2.33 -6.95 -11.11
N LEU A 20 2.10 -8.15 -10.58
CA LEU A 20 3.17 -9.06 -10.14
C LEU A 20 3.33 -10.26 -11.07
N SER A 21 4.52 -10.88 -11.04
CA SER A 21 4.70 -12.20 -11.65
C SER A 21 3.92 -13.28 -10.89
N SER A 22 3.64 -14.40 -11.54
CA SER A 22 2.96 -15.55 -10.92
C SER A 22 3.74 -16.11 -9.72
N GLU A 23 5.07 -16.07 -9.76
CA GLU A 23 5.97 -16.49 -8.67
C GLU A 23 5.83 -15.57 -7.46
N LYS A 24 6.03 -14.26 -7.65
CA LYS A 24 5.87 -13.26 -6.58
C LYS A 24 4.47 -13.33 -5.99
N THR A 25 3.44 -13.40 -6.83
CA THR A 25 2.05 -13.52 -6.39
C THR A 25 1.85 -14.73 -5.47
N SER A 26 2.46 -15.88 -5.78
CA SER A 26 2.36 -17.08 -4.93
C SER A 26 2.98 -16.87 -3.55
N VAL A 27 4.16 -16.24 -3.49
CA VAL A 27 4.86 -15.95 -2.23
C VAL A 27 4.04 -15.01 -1.36
N TYR A 28 3.56 -13.90 -1.93
CA TYR A 28 2.74 -12.95 -1.18
C TYR A 28 1.40 -13.53 -0.74
N LEU A 29 0.71 -14.31 -1.59
CA LEU A 29 -0.54 -14.98 -1.19
C LEU A 29 -0.32 -15.94 -0.03
N LYS A 30 0.82 -16.65 0.01
CA LYS A 30 1.17 -17.52 1.14
C LYS A 30 1.41 -16.71 2.41
N LEU A 31 2.20 -15.63 2.33
CA LEU A 31 2.47 -14.74 3.46
C LEU A 31 1.19 -14.12 4.03
N LEU A 32 0.27 -13.65 3.18
CA LEU A 32 -1.01 -13.08 3.61
C LEU A 32 -1.91 -14.11 4.30
N GLN A 33 -1.89 -15.37 3.84
CA GLN A 33 -2.61 -16.47 4.49
C GLN A 33 -1.99 -16.84 5.84
N GLU A 34 -0.67 -16.96 5.92
CA GLU A 34 0.07 -17.23 7.17
C GLU A 34 -0.24 -16.17 8.23
N ASN A 35 -0.41 -14.91 7.82
CA ASN A 35 -0.76 -13.80 8.70
C ASN A 35 -2.27 -13.64 8.95
N LYS A 36 -3.10 -14.55 8.43
CA LYS A 36 -4.56 -14.54 8.55
C LYS A 36 -5.24 -13.30 7.96
N LEU A 37 -4.62 -12.66 6.97
CA LEU A 37 -5.17 -11.51 6.23
C LEU A 37 -5.99 -11.95 5.01
N LEU A 38 -5.76 -13.17 4.55
CA LEU A 38 -6.38 -13.76 3.38
C LEU A 38 -6.74 -15.22 3.67
N ARG A 39 -7.85 -15.71 3.14
CA ARG A 39 -8.22 -17.13 3.15
C ARG A 39 -8.42 -17.63 1.72
N CYS A 40 -8.12 -18.89 1.46
CA CYS A 40 -8.41 -19.55 0.19
C CYS A 40 -9.49 -20.60 0.43
N GLU A 41 -10.56 -20.56 -0.35
CA GLU A 41 -11.62 -21.56 -0.28
C GLU A 41 -11.15 -22.88 -0.93
N LEU A 42 -11.39 -23.99 -0.21
CA LEU A 42 -11.03 -25.33 -0.66
C LEU A 42 -11.93 -25.75 -1.83
N GLY A 43 -11.34 -25.93 -3.01
CA GLY A 43 -11.98 -26.48 -4.20
C GLY A 43 -12.06 -25.52 -5.39
N ASN A 44 -12.23 -24.23 -5.13
CA ASN A 44 -12.42 -23.19 -6.16
C ASN A 44 -11.22 -22.26 -6.33
N ARG A 45 -10.16 -22.37 -5.48
CA ARG A 45 -8.95 -21.52 -5.54
C ARG A 45 -9.27 -20.02 -5.55
N VAL A 46 -10.35 -19.65 -4.86
CA VAL A 46 -10.79 -18.27 -4.70
C VAL A 46 -10.27 -17.75 -3.37
N TYR A 47 -9.60 -16.62 -3.42
CA TYR A 47 -9.05 -15.93 -2.26
C TYR A 47 -10.00 -14.85 -1.80
N HIS A 48 -10.25 -14.82 -0.49
CA HIS A 48 -11.08 -13.82 0.16
C HIS A 48 -10.30 -13.10 1.25
N THR A 49 -10.46 -11.78 1.30
CA THR A 49 -9.94 -10.97 2.40
C THR A 49 -10.68 -11.33 3.69
N THR A 50 -9.92 -11.54 4.77
CA THR A 50 -10.47 -11.81 6.11
C THR A 50 -10.81 -10.50 6.80
N GLU A 51 -11.51 -10.56 7.92
CA GLU A 51 -11.77 -9.39 8.77
C GLU A 51 -10.48 -8.66 9.18
N LYS A 52 -9.44 -9.41 9.60
CA LYS A 52 -8.11 -8.85 9.89
C LYS A 52 -7.48 -8.17 8.66
N GLY A 53 -7.70 -8.74 7.47
CA GLY A 53 -7.26 -8.13 6.22
C GLY A 53 -7.98 -6.82 5.89
N PHE A 54 -9.27 -6.70 6.24
CA PHE A 54 -10.03 -5.45 6.10
C PHE A 54 -9.55 -4.39 7.10
N GLN A 55 -9.33 -4.76 8.36
CA GLN A 55 -8.77 -3.84 9.36
C GLN A 55 -7.44 -3.23 8.89
N LEU A 56 -6.54 -4.06 8.34
CA LEU A 56 -5.27 -3.58 7.80
C LEU A 56 -5.46 -2.66 6.59
N LEU A 57 -6.44 -2.92 5.72
CA LEU A 57 -6.76 -2.03 4.59
C LEU A 57 -7.26 -0.67 5.07
N ASP A 58 -8.14 -0.66 6.07
CA ASP A 58 -8.69 0.57 6.64
C ASP A 58 -7.59 1.40 7.30
N GLU A 59 -6.75 0.78 8.14
CA GLU A 59 -5.56 1.42 8.73
C GLU A 59 -4.60 1.95 7.67
N SER A 60 -4.38 1.18 6.59
CA SER A 60 -3.51 1.62 5.49
C SER A 60 -4.09 2.81 4.73
N ASN A 61 -5.41 2.86 4.55
CA ASN A 61 -6.09 3.98 3.89
C ASN A 61 -6.02 5.25 4.75
N GLU A 62 -6.25 5.14 6.06
CA GLU A 62 -6.11 6.26 7.00
C GLU A 62 -4.68 6.82 7.00
N LEU A 63 -3.68 5.94 7.02
CA LEU A 63 -2.27 6.34 6.90
C LEU A 63 -1.99 7.03 5.57
N ASN A 64 -2.52 6.52 4.47
CA ASN A 64 -2.32 7.12 3.15
C ASN A 64 -2.97 8.51 3.06
N GLU A 65 -4.18 8.69 3.61
CA GLU A 65 -4.82 9.99 3.73
C GLU A 65 -4.01 10.97 4.59
N PHE A 66 -3.43 10.49 5.68
CA PHE A 66 -2.55 11.30 6.51
C PHE A 66 -1.31 11.74 5.72
N LEU A 67 -0.65 10.83 5.00
CA LEU A 67 0.51 11.16 4.17
C LEU A 67 0.16 12.22 3.11
N TYR A 68 -0.98 12.09 2.41
CA TYR A 68 -1.41 13.10 1.43
C TYR A 68 -1.67 14.49 2.04
N LYS A 69 -2.07 14.57 3.31
CA LYS A 69 -2.27 15.86 4.01
C LYS A 69 -0.96 16.46 4.48
N VAL A 70 0.06 15.62 4.67
CA VAL A 70 1.37 16.00 5.17
C VAL A 70 2.35 16.34 4.03
N ASP A 71 2.17 15.75 2.84
CA ASP A 71 2.94 16.08 1.63
C ASP A 71 2.99 17.60 1.33
N PRO A 72 1.88 18.36 1.37
CA PRO A 72 1.92 19.81 1.20
C PRO A 72 2.77 20.51 2.25
N ILE A 73 2.70 20.07 3.51
CA ILE A 73 3.41 20.67 4.65
C ILE A 73 4.92 20.51 4.48
N PHE A 74 5.38 19.36 3.99
CA PHE A 74 6.80 19.15 3.70
C PHE A 74 7.25 19.85 2.41
N SER A 75 6.39 19.95 1.40
CA SER A 75 6.70 20.72 0.19
C SER A 75 6.83 22.23 0.47
N ASP A 76 6.05 22.75 1.42
CA ASP A 76 6.18 24.13 1.91
C ASP A 76 7.49 24.33 2.69
N LEU A 77 7.97 23.30 3.38
CA LEU A 77 9.23 23.33 4.12
C LEU A 77 10.45 23.31 3.20
N ASP A 78 10.42 22.50 2.13
CA ASP A 78 11.45 22.50 1.09
C ASP A 78 11.53 23.88 0.40
N SER A 79 10.37 24.51 0.18
CA SER A 79 10.29 25.89 -0.35
C SER A 79 10.89 26.93 0.60
N LEU A 80 10.87 26.70 1.93
CA LEU A 80 11.52 27.56 2.93
C LEU A 80 13.03 27.32 3.04
N GLY A 81 13.51 26.13 2.68
CA GLY A 81 14.94 25.82 2.57
C GLY A 81 15.67 26.69 1.54
N GLU A 82 15.01 26.98 0.41
CA GLU A 82 15.55 27.84 -0.66
C GLU A 82 15.68 29.32 -0.25
N PHE A 83 14.94 29.78 0.77
CA PHE A 83 15.09 31.15 1.29
C PHE A 83 16.38 31.33 2.12
N SER A 84 16.96 30.25 2.67
CA SER A 84 18.16 30.36 3.51
C SER A 84 19.43 30.62 2.71
N ASP A 85 19.48 30.21 1.44
CA ASP A 85 20.60 30.49 0.53
C ASP A 85 20.62 31.94 0.03
N GLN A 86 19.50 32.67 0.12
CA GLN A 86 19.39 34.06 -0.32
C GLN A 86 19.93 35.07 0.71
N PHE A 87 20.18 34.64 1.95
CA PHE A 87 20.75 35.48 3.03
C PHE A 87 22.24 35.24 3.28
N ASN A 88 22.90 34.42 2.47
CA ASN A 88 24.32 34.11 2.61
C ASN A 88 25.15 34.66 1.43
N GLU A 89 24.95 35.92 1.05
CA GLU A 89 25.97 36.65 0.30
C GLU A 89 27.06 37.15 1.27
N PRO A 90 28.35 36.86 1.02
CA PRO A 90 29.42 37.46 1.79
C PRO A 90 29.42 38.97 1.54
N ARG A 91 29.24 39.75 2.61
CA ARG A 91 29.49 41.19 2.58
C ARG A 91 30.99 41.42 2.34
N GLU A 92 31.33 41.87 1.14
CA GLU A 92 32.68 42.37 0.78
C GLU A 92 33.09 43.58 1.62
#